data_AF-A0A2U3KSC5-F1
#
_entry.id   AF-A0A2U3KSC5-F1
#
_cell.length_a   1.000
_cell.length_b   1.000
_cell.length_c   1.000
_cell.angle_alpha   90.00
_cell.angle_beta   90.00
_cell.angle_gamma   90.00
#
_symmetry.space_group_name_H-M   'P 1'
#
loop_
_entity.id
_entity.type
_entity.pdbx_description
1 polymer ?
#
loop_
_entity_poly.entity_id
_entity_poly.type
_entity_poly.pdbx_seq_one_letter_code
_entity_poly.pdbx_strand_id
1 'polypeptide(L)'
;MRKHYLHLSVYPCDACAGPVIAGSTAARENEISKETDIRQVGAICLSCGHRQSEATAPARTRHFLPMEWAPADAIEVSHLTTAFVEALNRAELH
;
A
#
# COMPACT_ATOMS: atom_id res chain seq x y z
N MET A 1 7.74 10.82 -19.31
CA MET A 1 7.92 9.48 -18.71
C MET A 1 6.80 9.31 -17.70
N ARG A 2 6.01 8.25 -17.84
CA ARG A 2 4.91 7.94 -16.92
C ARG A 2 5.47 7.65 -15.53
N LYS A 3 5.06 8.44 -14.53
CA LYS A 3 5.41 8.23 -13.12
C LYS A 3 4.30 7.49 -12.40
N HIS A 4 4.67 6.68 -11.42
CA HIS A 4 3.71 6.02 -10.54
C HIS A 4 3.84 6.60 -9.14
N TYR A 5 2.73 6.66 -8.43
CA TYR A 5 2.63 7.23 -7.09
C TYR A 5 1.93 6.23 -6.18
N LEU A 6 2.48 6.04 -4.99
CA LEU A 6 1.84 5.33 -3.90
C LEU A 6 1.06 6.32 -3.04
N HIS A 7 -0.23 6.05 -2.89
CA HIS A 7 -1.15 6.74 -2.01
C HIS A 7 -1.38 5.87 -0.79
N LEU A 8 -1.05 6.39 0.38
CA LEU A 8 -1.32 5.74 1.66
C LEU A 8 -2.39 6.50 2.42
N SER A 9 -3.23 5.76 3.12
CA SER A 9 -4.20 6.33 4.04
C SER A 9 -4.37 5.46 5.28
N VAL A 10 -4.79 6.10 6.37
CA VAL A 10 -5.04 5.45 7.65
C VAL A 10 -6.41 5.87 8.20
N TYR A 11 -7.13 4.91 8.77
CA TYR A 11 -8.44 5.08 9.37
C TYR A 11 -8.71 4.00 10.44
N PRO A 12 -9.66 4.21 11.37
CA PRO A 12 -9.95 3.24 12.42
C PRO A 12 -10.65 1.99 11.88
N CYS A 13 -10.36 0.86 12.51
CA CYS A 13 -10.91 -0.42 12.16
C CYS A 13 -12.33 -0.61 12.70
N ASP A 14 -13.25 -1.11 11.89
CA ASP A 14 -14.64 -1.33 12.30
C ASP A 14 -14.76 -2.47 13.33
N ALA A 15 -13.84 -3.44 13.29
CA ALA A 15 -13.86 -4.60 14.18
C ALA A 15 -13.22 -4.35 15.56
N CYS A 16 -12.18 -3.50 15.62
CA CYS A 16 -11.39 -3.34 16.85
C CYS A 16 -10.99 -1.90 17.18
N ALA A 17 -11.41 -0.91 16.38
CA ALA A 17 -10.99 0.49 16.44
C ALA A 17 -9.48 0.74 16.27
N GLY A 18 -8.67 -0.30 16.03
CA GLY A 18 -7.23 -0.20 15.73
C GLY A 18 -6.94 0.43 14.37
N PRO A 19 -5.68 0.81 14.08
CA PRO A 19 -5.34 1.48 12.84
C PRO A 19 -5.37 0.53 11.64
N VAL A 20 -6.14 0.89 10.62
CA VAL A 20 -6.05 0.30 9.29
C VAL A 20 -5.13 1.15 8.44
N ILE A 21 -4.21 0.50 7.73
CA ILE A 21 -3.44 1.11 6.65
C ILE A 21 -3.99 0.61 5.32
N ALA A 22 -4.25 1.52 4.40
CA ALA A 22 -4.71 1.24 3.05
C ALA A 22 -3.80 1.91 2.02
N GLY A 23 -3.54 1.19 0.93
CA GLY A 23 -2.69 1.64 -0.16
C GLY A 23 -3.38 1.55 -1.52
N SER A 24 -3.15 2.55 -2.36
CA SER A 24 -3.45 2.51 -3.80
C SER A 24 -2.27 3.07 -4.60
N THR A 25 -2.14 2.63 -5.84
CA THR A 25 -1.20 3.21 -6.79
C THR A 25 -1.96 4.04 -7.81
N ALA A 26 -1.35 5.13 -8.27
CA ALA A 26 -1.85 5.91 -9.40
C ALA A 26 -0.71 6.24 -10.36
N ALA A 27 -1.04 6.52 -11.61
CA ALA A 27 -0.07 6.92 -12.63
C ALA A 27 -0.29 8.36 -13.08
N ARG A 28 0.78 9.04 -13.47
CA ARG A 28 0.75 10.40 -14.02
C ARG A 28 1.61 10.47 -15.26
N GLU A 29 1.04 10.96 -16.36
CA GLU A 29 1.74 11.01 -17.65
C GLU A 29 2.88 12.05 -17.66
N ASN A 30 2.67 13.17 -16.94
CA ASN A 30 3.65 14.24 -16.77
C ASN A 30 3.40 15.00 -15.44
N GLU A 31 4.23 16.00 -15.12
CA GLU A 31 4.21 16.71 -13.84
C GLU A 31 2.95 17.56 -13.57
N ILE A 32 2.14 17.83 -14.60
CA ILE A 32 0.97 18.71 -14.51
C ILE A 32 -0.35 17.97 -14.72
N SER A 33 -0.33 16.75 -15.26
CA SER A 33 -1.54 15.98 -15.59
C SER A 33 -2.33 15.57 -14.34
N LYS A 34 -3.59 15.16 -14.46
CA LYS A 34 -4.25 14.48 -13.34
C LYS A 34 -3.70 13.05 -13.20
N GLU A 35 -3.73 12.51 -12.00
CA GLU A 35 -3.48 11.09 -11.79
C GLU A 35 -4.59 10.23 -12.42
N THR A 36 -4.19 9.12 -13.01
CA THR A 36 -5.03 8.13 -13.69
C THR A 36 -4.66 6.72 -13.23
N ASP A 37 -5.38 5.70 -13.70
CA ASP A 37 -5.09 4.28 -13.41
C ASP A 37 -4.95 4.01 -11.90
N ILE A 38 -5.89 4.54 -11.11
CA ILE A 38 -5.91 4.35 -9.66
C ILE A 38 -6.29 2.89 -9.39
N ARG A 39 -5.36 2.15 -8.79
CA ARG A 39 -5.53 0.73 -8.44
C ARG A 39 -5.31 0.52 -6.97
N GLN A 40 -6.22 -0.19 -6.32
CA GLN A 40 -6.05 -0.55 -4.92
C GLN A 40 -4.97 -1.63 -4.79
N VAL A 41 -4.03 -1.42 -3.87
CA VAL A 41 -3.02 -2.42 -3.49
C VAL A 41 -3.59 -3.34 -2.41
N GLY A 42 -4.24 -2.74 -1.41
CA GLY A 42 -4.87 -3.48 -0.31
C GLY A 42 -5.06 -2.61 0.92
N ALA A 43 -5.67 -3.22 1.95
CA ALA A 43 -5.86 -2.59 3.24
C ALA A 43 -5.90 -3.64 4.35
N ILE A 44 -5.33 -3.32 5.52
CA ILE A 44 -5.27 -4.23 6.66
C ILE A 44 -5.23 -3.47 7.99
N CYS A 45 -5.99 -3.95 8.97
CA CYS A 45 -5.85 -3.52 10.36
C CYS A 45 -4.56 -4.09 10.96
N LEU A 46 -3.69 -3.21 11.46
CA LEU A 46 -2.43 -3.61 12.09
C LEU A 46 -2.64 -4.26 13.47
N SER A 47 -3.83 -4.15 14.05
CA SER A 47 -4.15 -4.73 15.36
C SER A 47 -4.81 -6.10 15.26
N CYS A 48 -5.81 -6.27 14.39
CA CYS A 48 -6.60 -7.51 14.32
C CYS A 48 -6.55 -8.23 12.97
N GLY A 49 -5.82 -7.69 11.98
CA GLY A 49 -5.73 -8.28 10.64
C GLY A 49 -7.00 -8.16 9.79
N HIS A 50 -8.06 -7.52 10.29
CA HIS A 50 -9.28 -7.31 9.53
C HIS A 50 -9.01 -6.48 8.26
N ARG A 51 -9.49 -6.97 7.12
CA ARG A 51 -9.29 -6.34 5.80
C ARG A 51 -10.54 -5.55 5.43
N GLN A 52 -10.57 -4.30 5.85
CA GLN A 52 -11.55 -3.31 5.39
C GLN A 52 -10.90 -2.44 4.32
N SER A 53 -11.53 -2.34 3.16
CA SER A 53 -10.99 -1.59 2.01
C SER A 53 -11.16 -0.08 2.15
N GLU A 54 -12.15 0.36 2.91
CA GLU A 54 -12.55 1.75 3.06
C GLU A 54 -12.85 2.11 4.52
N ALA A 55 -12.84 3.40 4.82
CA ALA A 55 -13.25 3.92 6.12
C ALA A 55 -14.79 4.00 6.19
N THR A 56 -15.36 3.51 7.28
CA THR A 56 -16.80 3.62 7.54
C THR A 56 -17.13 4.94 8.24
N ALA A 57 -18.12 5.67 7.74
CA ALA A 57 -18.56 6.93 8.36
C ALA A 57 -19.03 6.69 9.82
N PRO A 58 -18.75 7.61 10.77
CA PRO A 58 -18.21 8.97 10.58
C PRO A 58 -16.67 9.06 10.64
N ALA A 59 -15.96 7.94 10.57
CA ALA A 59 -14.51 7.94 10.73
C ALA A 59 -13.82 8.77 9.64
N ARG A 60 -12.79 9.54 10.05
CA ARG A 60 -12.04 10.41 9.13
C ARG A 60 -10.80 9.70 8.64
N THR A 61 -10.70 9.53 7.32
CA THR A 61 -9.49 9.06 6.66
C THR A 61 -8.38 10.10 6.72
N ARG A 62 -7.18 9.67 7.10
CA ARG A 62 -5.94 10.46 7.02
C ARG A 62 -5.15 10.02 5.81
N HIS A 63 -4.90 10.93 4.89
CA HIS A 63 -4.10 10.67 3.70
C HIS A 63 -2.67 11.18 3.92
N PHE A 64 -1.69 10.38 3.50
CA PHE A 64 -0.31 10.83 3.40
C PHE A 64 -0.09 11.54 2.06
N LEU A 65 1.00 12.30 1.97
CA LEU A 65 1.40 12.87 0.69
C LEU A 65 1.75 11.72 -0.27
N PRO A 66 1.29 11.78 -1.54
CA PRO A 66 1.65 10.78 -2.53
C PRO A 66 3.18 10.74 -2.69
N MET A 67 3.74 9.54 -2.69
CA MET A 67 5.18 9.33 -2.90
C MET A 67 5.43 8.66 -4.24
N GLU A 68 6.45 9.10 -4.97
CA GLU A 68 6.84 8.43 -6.22
C GLU A 68 7.21 6.96 -5.92
N TRP A 69 6.63 6.05 -6.69
CA TRP A 69 6.76 4.61 -6.51
C TRP A 69 7.30 4.00 -7.79
N ALA A 70 8.34 3.17 -7.67
CA ALA A 70 8.85 2.44 -8.83
C ALA A 70 7.81 1.37 -9.25
N PRO A 71 7.50 1.23 -10.55
CA PRO A 71 6.59 0.18 -11.00
C PRO A 71 7.11 -1.20 -10.61
N ALA A 72 6.21 -2.11 -10.22
CA ALA A 72 6.56 -3.47 -9.82
C ALA A 72 7.30 -4.24 -10.93
N ASP A 73 7.05 -3.89 -12.19
CA ASP A 73 7.72 -4.43 -13.38
C ASP A 73 9.23 -4.11 -13.41
N ALA A 74 9.70 -3.14 -12.61
CA ALA A 74 11.12 -2.86 -12.42
C ALA A 74 11.77 -3.77 -11.37
N ILE A 75 10.98 -4.58 -10.65
CA ILE A 75 11.48 -5.58 -9.70
C ILE A 75 11.61 -6.89 -10.47
N GLU A 76 12.84 -7.30 -10.78
CA GLU A 76 13.04 -8.63 -11.35
C GLU A 76 12.48 -9.71 -10.41
N VAL A 77 11.74 -10.67 -10.96
CA VAL A 77 11.14 -11.79 -10.21
C VAL A 77 12.20 -12.59 -9.42
N SER A 78 13.43 -12.62 -9.94
CA SER A 78 14.62 -13.15 -9.27
C SER A 78 14.86 -12.50 -7.89
N HIS A 79 14.68 -11.18 -7.77
CA HIS A 79 14.84 -10.44 -6.52
C HIS A 79 13.71 -10.70 -5.52
N LEU A 80 12.46 -10.88 -5.99
CA LEU A 80 11.33 -11.23 -5.10
C LEU A 80 11.51 -12.61 -4.46
N THR A 81 11.99 -13.59 -5.25
CA THR A 81 12.23 -14.95 -4.78
C THR A 81 13.36 -14.97 -3.74
N THR A 82 14.41 -14.18 -3.97
CA THR A 82 15.55 -14.05 -3.06
C THR A 82 15.13 -13.42 -1.72
N ALA A 83 14.41 -12.29 -1.76
CA ALA A 83 13.96 -11.61 -0.54
C ALA A 83 13.00 -12.47 0.31
N PHE A 84 12.14 -13.26 -0.32
CA PHE A 84 11.26 -14.19 0.38
C PHE A 84 12.04 -15.32 1.08
N VAL A 85 13.01 -15.93 0.39
CA VAL A 85 13.86 -16.99 0.96
C VAL A 85 14.71 -16.45 2.11
N GLU A 86 15.30 -15.25 1.97
CA GLU A 86 16.04 -14.59 3.05
C GLU A 86 15.17 -14.30 4.28
N ALA A 87 13.92 -13.87 4.08
CA ALA A 87 12.99 -13.63 5.17
C ALA A 87 12.60 -14.91 5.91
N LEU A 88 12.40 -16.02 5.19
CA LEU A 88 12.17 -17.34 5.80
C LEU A 88 13.38 -17.82 6.61
N ASN A 89 14.57 -17.74 6.03
CA ASN A 89 15.81 -18.15 6.72
C ASN A 89 16.08 -17.31 7.98
N ARG A 90 15.70 -16.04 8.00
CA ARG A 90 15.81 -15.18 9.19
C ARG A 90 14.80 -15.57 10.28
N ALA A 91 13.63 -16.09 9.92
CA ALA A 91 12.61 -16.54 10.87
C ALA A 91 12.94 -17.90 11.52
N GLU A 92 13.73 -18.74 10.85
CA GLU A 92 14.15 -20.07 11.36
C GLU A 92 15.34 -20.03 12.34
N LEU A 93 15.93 -18.85 12.57
CA LEU A 93 17.11 -18.64 13.42
C LEU A 93 16.79 -18.26 14.88
N HIS A 94 15.53 -18.38 15.31
CA HIS A 94 15.08 -18.07 16.67
C HIS A 94 14.41 -19.27 17.36
#